data_AF-A0A7V0U3R6-F1
#
_entry.id   AF-A0A7V0U3R6-F1
#
_cell.length_a   1.000
_cell.length_b   1.000
_cell.length_c   1.000
_cell.angle_alpha   90.00
_cell.angle_beta   90.00
_cell.angle_gamma   90.00
#
_symmetry.space_group_name_H-M   'P 1'
#
loop_
_entity.id
_entity.type
_entity.pdbx_description
1 polymer ?
#
loop_
_entity_poly.entity_id
_entity_poly.type
_entity_poly.pdbx_seq_one_letter_code
_entity_poly.pdbx_strand_id
1 'polypeptide(L)' 'MEIKVIDNDVEKAIKILKNKLNKSGLFRELKKRRHYEKPSVKKKKKHAEALKRQAKKRRFGMR' A
#
# COMPACT_ATOMS: atom_id res chain seq x y z
N MET A 1 -7.59 12.32 -4.66
CA MET A 1 -6.76 12.30 -3.43
C MET A 1 -6.22 13.71 -3.28
N GLU A 2 -6.81 14.49 -2.38
CA GLU A 2 -6.50 15.91 -2.25
C GLU A 2 -5.72 16.19 -0.95
N ILE A 3 -4.84 17.18 -0.99
CA ILE A 3 -4.04 17.68 0.13
C ILE A 3 -4.06 19.19 0.07
N LYS A 4 -4.55 19.81 1.14
CA LYS A 4 -4.53 21.25 1.33
C LYS A 4 -3.16 21.65 1.88
N VAL A 5 -2.56 22.67 1.27
CA VAL A 5 -1.36 23.32 1.79
C VAL A 5 -1.81 24.32 2.83
N ILE A 6 -1.19 24.29 4.01
CA ILE A 6 -1.46 25.23 5.10
C ILE A 6 -0.16 26.02 5.31
N ASP A 7 -0.26 27.32 5.58
CA ASP A 7 0.87 28.20 5.89
C ASP A 7 1.97 28.27 4.81
N ASN A 8 1.61 28.01 3.54
CA ASN A 8 2.54 27.96 2.41
C ASN A 8 3.64 26.88 2.51
N ASP A 9 3.50 25.91 3.43
CA ASP A 9 4.43 24.80 3.63
C ASP A 9 4.27 23.69 2.57
N VAL A 10 4.77 23.96 1.37
CA VAL A 10 4.68 23.04 0.22
C VAL A 10 5.45 21.73 0.47
N GLU A 11 6.60 21.80 1.11
CA GLU A 11 7.47 20.64 1.35
C GLU A 11 6.80 19.61 2.27
N LYS A 12 6.09 20.10 3.29
CA LYS A 12 5.30 19.28 4.21
C LYS A 12 4.11 18.65 3.49
N ALA A 13 3.42 19.41 2.63
CA ALA A 13 2.32 18.88 1.82
C ALA A 13 2.77 17.74 0.89
N ILE A 14 3.95 17.87 0.26
CA ILE A 14 4.55 16.81 -0.57
C ILE A 14 4.88 15.57 0.27
N LYS A 15 5.44 15.75 1.46
CA LYS A 15 5.75 14.63 2.37
C LYS A 15 4.48 13.88 2.80
N ILE A 16 3.41 14.62 3.12
CA ILE A 16 2.09 14.05 3.45
C ILE A 16 1.53 13.30 2.23
N LEU A 17 1.64 13.85 1.02
CA LEU A 17 1.21 13.20 -0.21
C LEU A 17 1.90 11.87 -0.42
N LYS A 18 3.23 11.87 -0.33
CA LYS A 18 4.05 10.68 -0.49
C LYS A 18 3.67 9.60 0.52
N ASN A 19 3.49 9.97 1.79
CA ASN A 19 3.06 9.03 2.83
C ASN A 19 1.66 8.48 2.57
N LYS A 20 0.72 9.32 2.13
CA LYS A 20 -0.66 8.93 1.84
C LYS A 20 -0.70 8.00 0.62
N LEU A 21 0.11 8.25 -0.42
CA LEU A 21 0.29 7.38 -1.59
C LEU A 21 0.91 6.03 -1.24
N ASN A 22 1.89 6.02 -0.34
CA ASN A 22 2.49 4.79 0.14
C ASN A 22 1.49 3.97 0.98
N LYS A 23 0.69 4.63 1.82
CA LYS A 23 -0.33 3.99 2.67
C LYS A 23 -1.50 3.44 1.86
N SER A 24 -1.91 4.12 0.78
CA SER A 24 -2.95 3.59 -0.13
C SER A 24 -2.49 2.34 -0.88
N GLY A 25 -1.18 2.09 -0.97
CA GLY A 25 -0.63 0.93 -1.66
C GLY A 25 -0.73 1.03 -3.19
N LEU A 26 -1.00 2.22 -3.72
CA LEU A 26 -1.25 2.48 -5.13
C LEU A 26 -0.10 1.98 -6.02
N PHE A 27 1.15 2.23 -5.64
CA PHE A 27 2.31 1.74 -6.39
C PHE A 27 2.39 0.21 -6.43
N ARG A 28 1.99 -0.47 -5.36
CA ARG A 28 1.96 -1.94 -5.29
C ARG A 28 0.86 -2.50 -6.19
N GLU A 29 -0.27 -1.81 -6.27
CA GLU A 29 -1.36 -2.17 -7.15
C GLU A 29 -1.01 -1.96 -8.62
N LEU A 30 -0.41 -0.81 -8.97
CA LEU A 30 0.12 -0.56 -10.31
C LEU A 30 1.07 -1.67 -10.74
N LYS A 31 2.04 -2.06 -9.89
CA LYS A 31 2.96 -3.16 -10.19
C LYS A 31 2.25 -4.51 -10.39
N LYS A 32 1.19 -4.79 -9.62
CA LYS A 32 0.39 -6.02 -9.77
C LYS A 32 -0.43 -6.04 -11.06
N ARG A 33 -0.87 -4.88 -11.55
CA ARG A 33 -1.72 -4.75 -12.75
C ARG A 33 -0.94 -4.57 -14.05
N ARG A 34 0.39 -4.41 -14.01
CA ARG A 34 1.24 -4.23 -15.22
C ARG A 34 1.11 -5.35 -16.24
N HIS A 35 0.89 -6.58 -15.80
CA HIS A 35 0.78 -7.75 -16.66
C HIS A 35 -0.39 -8.63 -16.21
N TYR A 36 -0.95 -9.39 -17.14
CA TYR A 36 -1.97 -10.38 -16.82
C TYR A 36 -1.38 -11.49 -15.93
N GLU A 37 -2.04 -11.75 -14.81
CA GLU A 37 -1.71 -12.83 -13.90
C GLU A 37 -2.82 -13.89 -13.96
N LYS A 38 -2.46 -15.12 -14.33
CA LYS A 38 -3.41 -16.24 -14.43
C LYS A 38 -4.19 -16.38 -13.11
N PRO A 39 -5.50 -16.66 -13.12
CA PRO A 39 -6.33 -16.65 -11.91
C PRO A 39 -5.82 -17.57 -10.80
N SER A 40 -5.22 -18.71 -11.14
CA SER A 40 -4.59 -19.62 -10.18
C SER A 40 -3.41 -18.98 -9.44
N VAL A 41 -2.54 -18.27 -10.15
CA VAL A 41 -1.39 -17.56 -9.57
C VAL A 41 -1.87 -16.42 -8.67
N LYS A 42 -2.89 -15.68 -9.10
CA LYS A 42 -3.53 -14.63 -8.30
C LYS A 42 -4.10 -15.16 -6.98
N LYS A 43 -4.78 -16.32 -7.01
CA LYS A 43 -5.31 -17.00 -5.81
C LYS A 43 -4.17 -17.41 -4.85
N LYS A 44 -3.12 -18.08 -5.36
CA LYS A 44 -1.96 -18.50 -4.56
C LYS A 44 -1.27 -17.30 -3.89
N LYS A 45 -1.05 -16.22 -4.65
CA LYS A 45 -0.42 -14.99 -4.17
C LYS A 45 -1.26 -14.28 -3.09
N LYS A 46 -2.59 -14.20 -3.28
CA LYS A 46 -3.51 -13.64 -2.28
C LYS A 46 -3.44 -14.41 -0.95
N HIS A 47 -3.42 -15.74 -1.02
CA HIS A 47 -3.30 -16.60 0.17
C HIS A 47 -1.97 -16.37 0.90
N ALA A 48 -0.85 -16.36 0.16
CA ALA A 48 0.47 -16.11 0.73
C ALA A 48 0.59 -14.71 1.36
N GLU A 49 0.04 -13.66 0.72
CA GLU A 49 0.02 -12.31 1.28
C GLU A 49 -0.83 -12.22 2.56
N ALA A 50 -1.96 -12.94 2.65
CA ALA A 50 -2.80 -12.99 3.84
C ALA A 50 -2.07 -13.65 5.02
N LEU A 51 -1.42 -14.80 4.79
CA LEU A 51 -0.60 -15.47 5.81
C LEU A 51 0.54 -14.57 6.30
N LYS A 52 1.28 -13.92 5.40
CA LYS A 52 2.33 -12.95 5.77
C LYS A 52 1.78 -11.79 6.59
N ARG A 53 0.58 -11.27 6.26
CA ARG A 53 -0.07 -10.20 7.02
C ARG A 53 -0.46 -10.66 8.42
N GLN A 54 -1.01 -11.87 8.56
CA GLN A 54 -1.35 -12.45 9.87
C GLN A 54 -0.11 -12.69 10.72
N ALA A 55 0.94 -13.28 10.16
CA ALA A 55 2.22 -13.47 10.85
C ALA A 55 2.82 -12.14 11.32
N LYS A 56 2.78 -11.09 10.49
CA LYS A 56 3.23 -9.75 10.88
C LYS A 56 2.38 -9.18 12.03
N LYS A 57 1.05 -9.31 11.98
CA LYS A 57 0.18 -8.86 13.08
C LYS A 57 0.53 -9.55 14.41
N ARG A 58 0.69 -10.88 14.37
CA ARG A 58 1.07 -11.68 15.54
C ARG A 58 2.43 -11.28 16.10
N ARG A 59 3.43 -11.09 15.25
CA ARG A 59 4.81 -10.73 15.64
C ARG A 59 4.91 -9.33 16.25
N PHE A 60 4.17 -8.36 15.73
CA PHE A 60 4.29 -6.95 16.15
C PHE A 60 3.21 -6.52 17.14
N GLY A 61 2.40 -7.44 17.68
CA GLY A 61 1.43 -7.15 18.74
C GLY A 61 0.39 -6.08 18.39
N MET A 62 0.21 -5.76 17.11
CA MET A 62 -0.80 -4.80 16.66
C MET A 62 -2.15 -5.51 16.67
N ARG A 63 -2.87 -5.33 17.78
CA ARG A 63 -4.30 -5.62 17.89
C ARG A 63 -5.07 -4.75 16.90
#